data_AF-A0A4S0IRE7-F1
#
_entry.id   AF-A0A4S0IRE7-F1
#
_cell.length_a   1.000
_cell.length_b   1.000
_cell.length_c   1.000
_cell.angle_alpha   90.00
_cell.angle_beta   90.00
_cell.angle_gamma   90.00
#
_symmetry.space_group_name_H-M   'P 1'
#
loop_
_entity.id
_entity.type
_entity.pdbx_description
1 polymer ?
#
loop_
_entity_poly.entity_id
_entity_poly.type
_entity_poly.pdbx_seq_one_letter_code
_entity_poly.pdbx_strand_id
1 'polypeptide(L)'
;MNVNPSNIGLHQNMNRVLRLARGTFFRWISADDWLEPGYLSKCVKTLEDRPDAIGLTTGFTLYSPEGVARWKHYRGEFPSSGDAAQRFERMLWFYHAGDAIYDPIYGLFRRSRLLETGMLRR
;
A
#
# COMPACT_ATOMS: atom_id res chain seq x y z
N MET A 1 19.95 -3.48 14.76
CA MET A 1 18.87 -2.80 14.03
C MET A 1 19.47 -2.13 12.79
N ASN A 2 18.90 -2.33 11.61
CA ASN A 2 19.36 -1.66 10.38
C ASN A 2 18.73 -0.25 10.32
N VAL A 3 19.40 0.73 10.90
CA VAL A 3 19.01 2.15 10.83
C VAL A 3 19.82 2.87 9.74
N ASN A 4 19.29 3.98 9.21
CA ASN A 4 20.08 4.85 8.35
C ASN A 4 21.11 5.63 9.20
N PRO A 5 22.31 5.94 8.68
CA PRO A 5 23.32 6.71 9.42
C PRO A 5 22.90 8.17 9.66
N SER A 6 21.92 8.68 8.90
CA SER A 6 21.33 10.00 9.06
C SER A 6 19.85 9.99 8.65
N ASN A 7 19.11 11.04 9.01
CA ASN A 7 17.72 11.20 8.59
C ASN A 7 17.65 11.60 7.10
N ILE A 8 17.18 10.66 6.27
CA ILE A 8 17.03 10.85 4.82
C ILE A 8 15.60 11.24 4.40
N GLY A 9 14.68 11.35 5.37
CA GLY A 9 13.25 11.62 5.15
C GLY A 9 12.46 10.41 4.64
N LEU A 10 11.13 10.53 4.68
CA LEU A 10 10.19 9.44 4.42
C LEU A 10 10.35 8.81 3.03
N HIS A 11 10.28 9.60 1.96
CA HIS A 11 10.30 9.08 0.59
C HIS A 11 11.61 8.33 0.30
N GLN A 12 12.76 8.88 0.73
CA GLN A 12 14.05 8.21 0.53
C GLN A 12 14.19 6.96 1.40
N ASN A 13 13.65 6.97 2.62
CA ASN A 13 13.61 5.79 3.48
C ASN A 13 12.80 4.66 2.82
N MET A 14 11.59 4.96 2.36
CA MET A 14 10.71 3.99 1.67
C MET A 14 11.34 3.46 0.38
N ASN A 15 11.95 4.33 -0.44
CA ASN A 15 12.66 3.94 -1.65
C ASN A 15 13.88 3.04 -1.34
N ARG A 16 14.64 3.34 -0.27
CA ARG A 16 15.77 2.51 0.17
C ARG A 16 15.31 1.11 0.57
N VAL A 17 14.22 1.00 1.34
CA VAL A 17 13.66 -0.29 1.74
C VAL A 17 13.23 -1.13 0.53
N LEU A 18 12.58 -0.52 -0.48
CA LEU A 18 12.22 -1.20 -1.73
C LEU A 18 13.45 -1.76 -2.47
N ARG A 19 14.54 -0.98 -2.56
CA ARG A 19 15.78 -1.43 -3.20
C ARG A 19 16.44 -2.58 -2.45
N LEU A 20 16.46 -2.53 -1.11
CA LEU A 20 17.07 -3.55 -0.26
C LEU A 20 16.27 -4.87 -0.19
N ALA A 21 14.95 -4.80 -0.40
CA ALA A 21 14.10 -5.98 -0.41
C ALA A 21 14.51 -6.98 -1.50
N ARG A 22 14.31 -8.28 -1.25
CA ARG A 22 14.65 -9.37 -2.19
C ARG A 22 13.47 -10.28 -2.53
N GLY A 23 12.29 -10.02 -1.97
CA GLY A 23 11.09 -10.83 -2.22
C GLY A 23 10.51 -10.61 -3.62
N THR A 24 9.81 -11.62 -4.13
CA THR A 24 9.01 -11.54 -5.37
C THR A 24 7.92 -10.48 -5.25
N PHE A 25 7.26 -10.46 -4.09
CA PHE A 25 6.30 -9.44 -3.69
C PHE A 25 6.93 -8.50 -2.65
N PHE A 26 6.43 -7.28 -2.60
CA PHE A 26 6.90 -6.23 -1.71
C PHE A 26 5.72 -5.42 -1.17
N ARG A 27 5.78 -5.08 0.12
CA ARG A 27 4.93 -4.06 0.74
C ARG A 27 5.75 -3.24 1.70
N TRP A 28 5.34 -2.00 1.93
CA TRP A 28 5.76 -1.26 3.11
C TRP A 28 4.91 -1.67 4.32
N ILE A 29 5.50 -1.49 5.50
CA ILE A 29 4.82 -1.50 6.80
C ILE A 29 5.53 -0.43 7.65
N SER A 30 4.76 0.50 8.20
CA SER A 30 5.34 1.54 9.06
C SER A 30 5.56 1.01 10.47
N ALA A 31 6.40 1.72 11.24
CA ALA A 31 6.83 1.25 12.55
C ALA A 31 5.71 1.22 13.59
N ASP A 32 4.61 1.92 13.31
CA ASP A 32 3.38 2.07 14.07
C ASP A 32 2.25 1.13 13.58
N ASP A 33 2.50 0.33 12.54
CA ASP A 33 1.50 -0.58 11.96
C ASP A 33 1.84 -2.07 12.22
N TRP A 34 0.80 -2.92 12.14
CA TRP A 34 0.95 -4.39 12.15
C TRP A 34 0.03 -5.05 11.10
N LEU A 35 0.25 -6.34 10.85
CA LEU A 35 -0.56 -7.14 9.93
C LEU A 35 -1.42 -8.14 10.68
N GLU A 36 -2.66 -8.29 10.25
CA GLU A 36 -3.54 -9.33 10.76
C GLU A 36 -3.08 -10.74 10.34
N PRO A 37 -3.34 -11.77 11.17
CA PRO A 37 -3.04 -13.15 10.82
C PRO A 37 -3.62 -13.56 9.45
N GLY A 38 -2.77 -14.18 8.63
CA GLY A 38 -3.16 -14.63 7.28
C GLY A 38 -3.25 -13.52 6.23
N TYR A 39 -2.95 -12.26 6.55
CA TYR A 39 -2.89 -11.17 5.56
C TYR A 39 -1.99 -11.56 4.38
N LEU A 40 -0.74 -11.93 4.65
CA LEU A 40 0.27 -12.13 3.60
C LEU A 40 -0.07 -13.34 2.73
N SER A 41 -0.47 -14.47 3.33
CA SER A 41 -0.81 -15.69 2.57
C SER A 41 -1.99 -15.46 1.64
N LYS A 42 -3.03 -14.74 2.09
CA LYS A 42 -4.18 -14.37 1.25
C LYS A 42 -3.77 -13.44 0.12
N CYS A 43 -3.01 -12.38 0.42
CA CYS A 43 -2.61 -11.39 -0.59
C CYS A 43 -1.68 -11.99 -1.65
N VAL A 44 -0.71 -12.81 -1.23
CA VAL A 44 0.20 -13.52 -2.14
C VAL A 44 -0.60 -14.45 -3.05
N LYS A 45 -1.46 -15.29 -2.48
CA LYS A 45 -2.32 -16.18 -3.27
C LYS A 45 -3.16 -15.42 -4.29
N THR A 46 -3.79 -14.32 -3.88
CA THR A 46 -4.60 -13.49 -4.79
C THR A 46 -3.78 -12.93 -5.96
N LEU A 47 -2.54 -12.49 -5.73
CA LEU A 47 -1.67 -12.02 -6.81
C LEU A 47 -1.14 -13.16 -7.67
N GLU A 48 -0.88 -14.34 -7.11
CA GLU A 48 -0.49 -15.51 -7.91
C GLU A 48 -1.63 -15.97 -8.83
N ASP A 49 -2.87 -15.95 -8.34
CA ASP A 49 -4.08 -16.27 -9.12
C ASP A 49 -4.42 -15.17 -10.16
N ARG A 50 -3.80 -13.98 -10.08
CA ARG A 50 -4.03 -12.82 -10.96
C ARG A 50 -2.72 -12.28 -11.55
N PRO A 51 -2.15 -12.96 -12.57
CA PRO A 51 -0.88 -12.56 -13.17
C PRO A 51 -0.92 -11.16 -13.82
N ASP A 52 -2.11 -10.71 -14.22
CA ASP A 52 -2.38 -9.38 -14.77
C ASP A 52 -2.29 -8.26 -13.73
N ALA A 53 -2.49 -8.56 -12.45
CA ALA A 53 -2.44 -7.57 -11.38
C ALA A 53 -1.00 -7.19 -11.00
N ILE A 54 -0.74 -5.88 -10.91
CA ILE A 54 0.54 -5.32 -10.45
C ILE A 54 0.63 -5.36 -8.91
N GLY A 55 -0.49 -5.17 -8.23
CA GLY A 55 -0.59 -5.20 -6.79
C GLY A 55 -2.04 -5.16 -6.33
N LEU A 56 -2.23 -5.19 -5.02
CA LEU A 56 -3.53 -5.09 -4.37
C LEU A 56 -3.42 -4.33 -3.05
N THR A 57 -4.53 -3.77 -2.60
CA THR A 57 -4.69 -3.26 -1.24
C THR A 57 -5.89 -3.94 -0.57
N THR A 58 -6.01 -3.80 0.74
CA THR A 58 -7.07 -4.37 1.56
C THR A 58 -7.73 -3.28 2.40
N GLY A 59 -8.80 -3.64 3.10
CA GLY A 59 -9.24 -2.81 4.23
C GLY A 59 -8.20 -2.76 5.34
N PHE A 60 -8.27 -1.71 6.15
CA PHE A 60 -7.42 -1.49 7.32
C PHE A 60 -8.26 -0.80 8.42
N THR A 61 -7.82 -0.96 9.67
CA THR A 61 -8.45 -0.34 10.84
C THR A 61 -7.49 0.69 11.39
N LEU A 62 -7.97 1.90 11.61
CA LEU A 62 -7.20 2.94 12.29
C LEU A 62 -7.35 2.78 13.79
N TYR A 63 -6.23 2.80 14.51
CA TYR A 63 -6.20 2.80 15.97
C TYR A 63 -5.73 4.16 16.46
N SER A 64 -6.51 4.80 17.33
CA SER A 64 -6.06 6.01 18.01
C SER A 64 -5.14 5.66 19.18
N PRO A 65 -4.34 6.62 19.69
CA PRO A 65 -3.51 6.41 20.88
C PRO A 65 -4.31 5.97 22.12
N GLU A 66 -5.60 6.32 22.18
CA GLU A 66 -6.53 5.96 23.26
C GLU A 66 -7.13 4.54 23.06
N GLY A 67 -6.72 3.83 22.01
CA GLY A 67 -7.19 2.47 21.69
C GLY A 67 -8.52 2.43 20.94
N VAL A 68 -9.04 3.57 20.47
CA VAL A 68 -10.28 3.60 19.69
C VAL A 68 -10.00 3.08 18.28
N ALA A 69 -10.62 1.96 17.95
CA ALA A 69 -10.53 1.35 16.63
C ALA A 69 -11.63 1.89 15.70
N ARG A 70 -11.24 2.29 14.49
CA ARG A 70 -12.16 2.78 13.46
C ARG A 70 -11.90 2.06 12.14
N TRP A 71 -12.87 1.25 11.74
CA TRP A 71 -12.92 0.59 10.44
C TRP A 71 -14.11 1.11 9.65
N LYS A 72 -13.94 1.32 8.34
CA LYS A 72 -15.02 1.74 7.46
C LYS A 72 -15.12 0.80 6.27
N HIS A 73 -16.27 0.15 6.16
CA HIS A 73 -16.59 -0.64 4.98
C HIS A 73 -17.12 0.27 3.86
N TYR A 74 -16.30 0.52 2.85
CA TYR A 74 -16.70 1.29 1.68
C TYR A 74 -17.44 0.42 0.66
N ARG A 75 -18.65 0.83 0.28
CA ARG A 75 -19.54 0.13 -0.68
C ARG A 75 -19.70 0.88 -2.01
N GLY A 76 -18.74 1.71 -2.38
CA GLY A 76 -18.79 2.47 -3.62
C GLY A 76 -17.85 1.92 -4.70
N GLU A 77 -17.57 2.75 -5.68
CA GLU A 77 -16.70 2.41 -6.81
C GLU A 77 -15.22 2.56 -6.42
N PHE A 78 -14.42 1.54 -6.76
CA PHE A 78 -12.96 1.55 -6.63
C PHE A 78 -12.28 1.99 -7.94
N PRO A 79 -10.99 2.36 -7.95
CA PRO A 79 -10.31 2.84 -9.17
C PRO A 79 -9.96 1.65 -10.09
N SER A 80 -10.97 0.93 -10.57
CA SER A 80 -10.85 -0.29 -11.37
C SER A 80 -11.33 -0.15 -12.82
N SER A 81 -11.75 1.06 -13.23
CA SER A 81 -12.16 1.33 -14.62
C SER A 81 -11.03 1.03 -15.61
N GLY A 82 -11.38 0.58 -16.81
CA GLY A 82 -10.42 0.43 -17.92
C GLY A 82 -9.81 1.76 -18.36
N ASP A 83 -10.54 2.87 -18.14
CA ASP A 83 -10.10 4.22 -18.46
C ASP A 83 -9.19 4.80 -17.37
N ALA A 84 -8.01 5.29 -17.77
CA ALA A 84 -7.03 5.89 -16.86
C ALA A 84 -7.52 7.19 -16.22
N ALA A 85 -8.29 8.01 -16.94
CA ALA A 85 -8.81 9.28 -16.42
C ALA A 85 -9.80 9.03 -15.27
N GLN A 86 -10.70 8.04 -15.45
CA GLN A 86 -11.65 7.64 -14.41
C GLN A 86 -10.95 7.04 -13.18
N ARG A 87 -9.90 6.22 -13.38
CA ARG A 87 -9.10 5.73 -12.25
C ARG A 87 -8.43 6.89 -11.49
N PHE A 88 -7.90 7.88 -12.20
CA PHE A 88 -7.26 9.04 -11.59
C PHE A 88 -8.26 9.92 -10.83
N GLU A 89 -9.42 10.22 -11.42
CA GLU A 89 -10.52 10.93 -10.75
C GLU A 89 -10.93 10.20 -9.48
N ARG A 90 -11.10 8.89 -9.55
CA ARG A 90 -11.48 8.08 -8.39
C ARG A 90 -10.41 8.10 -7.30
N MET A 91 -9.12 8.11 -7.67
CA MET A 91 -8.02 8.29 -6.72
C MET A 91 -8.06 9.65 -6.01
N LEU A 92 -8.34 10.74 -6.75
CA LEU A 92 -8.52 12.07 -6.16
C LEU A 92 -9.73 12.10 -5.21
N TRP A 93 -10.81 11.42 -5.56
CA TRP A 93 -11.96 11.30 -4.67
C TRP A 93 -11.57 10.62 -3.35
N PHE A 94 -10.84 9.50 -3.39
CA PHE A 94 -10.38 8.83 -2.16
C PHE A 94 -9.46 9.70 -1.30
N TYR A 95 -8.64 10.54 -1.93
CA TYR A 95 -7.80 11.51 -1.21
C TYR A 95 -8.63 12.49 -0.35
N HIS A 96 -9.87 12.79 -0.76
CA HIS A 96 -10.79 13.66 -0.03
C HIS A 96 -11.83 12.91 0.82
N ALA A 97 -12.04 11.62 0.59
CA ALA A 97 -13.09 10.84 1.23
C ALA A 97 -12.80 10.48 2.70
N GLY A 98 -11.54 10.60 3.12
CA GLY A 98 -11.06 10.36 4.47
C GLY A 98 -10.02 9.24 4.56
N ASP A 99 -9.26 9.29 5.63
CA ASP A 99 -8.12 8.44 6.00
C ASP A 99 -8.43 6.95 6.24
N ALA A 100 -9.69 6.58 6.48
CA ALA A 100 -10.07 5.21 6.86
C ALA A 100 -10.68 4.36 5.73
N ILE A 101 -10.53 4.77 4.47
CA ILE A 101 -11.31 4.21 3.35
C ILE A 101 -10.46 3.44 2.36
N TYR A 102 -9.41 4.07 1.84
CA TYR A 102 -8.61 3.49 0.77
C TYR A 102 -7.18 3.99 0.88
N ASP A 103 -6.25 3.04 0.95
CA ASP A 103 -4.82 3.34 0.98
C ASP A 103 -4.09 2.38 0.03
N PRO A 104 -3.62 2.86 -1.13
CA PRO A 104 -2.85 2.04 -2.03
C PRO A 104 -1.38 1.92 -1.58
N ILE A 105 -0.83 2.82 -0.75
CA ILE A 105 0.62 2.86 -0.49
C ILE A 105 1.09 1.62 0.27
N TYR A 106 0.31 1.11 1.23
CA TYR A 106 0.63 -0.08 2.01
C TYR A 106 0.16 -1.39 1.40
N GLY A 107 -0.26 -1.37 0.13
CA GLY A 107 -0.60 -2.57 -0.63
C GLY A 107 0.57 -3.55 -0.79
N LEU A 108 0.24 -4.77 -1.20
CA LEU A 108 1.22 -5.76 -1.65
C LEU A 108 1.36 -5.67 -3.17
N PHE A 109 2.60 -5.56 -3.64
CA PHE A 109 2.92 -5.35 -5.05
C PHE A 109 3.91 -6.38 -5.57
N ARG A 110 3.89 -6.64 -6.87
CA ARG A 110 5.02 -7.26 -7.56
C ARG A 110 6.21 -6.30 -7.49
N ARG A 111 7.28 -6.73 -6.81
CA ARG A 111 8.44 -5.86 -6.54
C ARG A 111 9.06 -5.32 -7.83
N SER A 112 9.19 -6.16 -8.85
CA SER A 112 9.76 -5.78 -10.15
C SER A 112 9.01 -4.60 -10.79
N ARG A 113 7.67 -4.65 -10.77
CA ARG A 113 6.82 -3.58 -11.33
C ARG A 113 6.98 -2.26 -10.60
N LEU A 114 7.12 -2.26 -9.27
CA LEU A 114 7.40 -1.03 -8.52
C LEU A 114 8.76 -0.43 -8.90
N LEU A 115 9.78 -1.26 -9.14
CA LEU A 115 11.11 -0.80 -9.53
C LEU A 115 11.17 -0.20 -10.94
N GLU A 116 10.22 -0.55 -11.82
CA GLU A 116 10.06 0.04 -13.16
C GLU A 116 9.45 1.45 -13.11
N THR A 117 8.89 1.87 -11.95
CA THR A 117 8.30 3.20 -11.78
C THR A 117 9.34 4.26 -11.43
N GLY A 118 8.91 5.53 -11.40
CA GLY A 118 9.70 6.63 -10.83
C GLY A 118 9.89 6.57 -9.31
N MET A 119 9.33 5.55 -8.63
CA MET A 119 9.23 5.45 -7.17
C MET A 119 8.66 6.72 -6.52
N LEU A 120 8.80 6.87 -5.20
CA LEU A 120 8.33 8.07 -4.51
C LEU A 120 9.24 9.26 -4.83
N ARG A 121 8.65 10.31 -5.41
CA ARG A 121 9.32 11.58 -5.76
C ARG A 121 9.09 12.62 -4.68
N ARG A 122 10.00 13.59 -4.54
CA ARG A 122 9.82 14.79 -3.70
C ARG A 122 9.06 15.85 -4.47
#